data_AF-A0A2E0UJG5-F1
#
_entry.id   AF-A0A2E0UJG5-F1
#
_cell.length_a   1.000
_cell.length_b   1.000
_cell.length_c   1.000
_cell.angle_alpha   90.00
_cell.angle_beta   90.00
_cell.angle_gamma   90.00
#
_symmetry.space_group_name_H-M   'P 1'
#
loop_
_entity.id
_entity.type
_entity.pdbx_description
1 polymer ?
#
loop_
_entity_poly.entity_id
_entity_poly.type
_entity_poly.pdbx_seq_one_letter_code
_entity_poly.pdbx_strand_id
1 'polypeptide(L)'
;MKIFLILTLIAFVLSSPASAQDQNAHSMNEESGFNIVLGFLYEFFLPPVVSDVYKLRAYIADLPVQEGSSRGDRLARLDSIYNRAVALTGGRIGETLFICSFATLPYHTFDAVVPLFGWVITVPVSSESHEAFARRLANLPGGLFTNKESTLDKDKLPHFFGSAYLEYIVQTPIAVMGIGEAVEIGETIFKLEGAYDAADIDANSRGVEFGKALLAGKNVMPSDFLERNGY
;
A
#
# COMPACT_ATOMS: atom_id res chain seq x y z
N MET A 1 -27.31 5.72 -18.45
CA MET A 1 -27.99 6.44 -17.35
C MET A 1 -27.03 7.07 -16.34
N LYS A 2 -25.96 6.38 -15.91
CA LYS A 2 -24.97 6.89 -14.92
C LYS A 2 -24.15 8.13 -15.39
N ILE A 3 -23.79 8.20 -16.67
CA ILE A 3 -23.01 9.32 -17.25
C ILE A 3 -23.78 10.65 -17.24
N PHE A 4 -25.11 10.60 -17.42
CA PHE A 4 -25.94 11.80 -17.52
C PHE A 4 -26.12 12.50 -16.16
N LEU A 5 -26.20 11.73 -15.07
CA LEU A 5 -26.28 12.25 -13.71
C LEU A 5 -24.99 12.98 -13.30
N ILE A 6 -23.84 12.48 -13.76
CA ILE A 6 -22.50 13.04 -13.50
C ILE A 6 -22.32 14.41 -14.16
N LEU A 7 -22.71 14.55 -15.43
CA LEU A 7 -22.65 15.84 -16.13
C LEU A 7 -23.57 16.88 -15.50
N THR A 8 -24.71 16.44 -14.95
CA THR A 8 -25.68 17.34 -14.31
C THR A 8 -25.16 17.83 -12.94
N LEU A 9 -24.48 16.98 -12.18
CA LEU A 9 -23.89 17.36 -10.89
C LEU A 9 -22.68 18.29 -11.05
N ILE A 10 -21.81 18.01 -12.04
CA ILE A 10 -20.68 18.87 -12.39
C ILE A 10 -21.18 20.24 -12.86
N ALA A 11 -22.21 20.27 -13.71
CA ALA A 11 -22.82 21.51 -14.15
C ALA A 11 -23.44 22.30 -12.98
N PHE A 12 -24.03 21.63 -11.99
CA PHE A 12 -24.63 22.28 -10.80
C PHE A 12 -23.57 22.91 -9.87
N VAL A 13 -22.46 22.22 -9.64
CA VAL A 13 -21.35 22.76 -8.83
C VAL A 13 -20.66 23.93 -9.55
N LEU A 14 -20.50 23.85 -10.87
CA LEU A 14 -19.88 24.92 -11.67
C LEU A 14 -20.80 26.11 -11.97
N SER A 15 -22.11 26.03 -11.69
CA SER A 15 -23.08 27.09 -11.98
C SER A 15 -23.57 27.85 -10.75
N SER A 16 -23.00 27.59 -9.57
CA SER A 16 -23.31 28.38 -8.38
C SER A 16 -22.75 29.81 -8.56
N PRO A 17 -23.59 30.85 -8.63
CA PRO A 17 -23.13 32.21 -8.85
C PRO A 17 -22.34 32.68 -7.63
N ALA A 18 -21.09 33.08 -7.85
CA ALA A 18 -20.26 33.75 -6.86
C ALA A 18 -20.92 35.08 -6.48
N SER A 19 -21.59 35.13 -5.32
CA SER A 19 -21.96 36.39 -4.70
C SER A 19 -20.68 37.06 -4.19
N ALA A 20 -20.31 38.15 -4.82
CA ALA A 20 -19.11 38.92 -4.53
C ALA A 20 -19.15 39.49 -3.11
N GLN A 21 -18.34 38.94 -2.20
CA GLN A 21 -17.63 39.69 -1.17
C GLN A 21 -16.59 38.80 -0.47
N ASP A 22 -15.40 39.37 -0.28
CA ASP A 22 -14.26 38.92 0.52
C ASP A 22 -13.21 38.01 -0.13
N GLN A 23 -12.16 38.64 -0.69
CA GLN A 23 -11.05 37.99 -1.41
C GLN A 23 -10.09 37.19 -0.52
N ASN A 24 -10.26 37.19 0.81
CA ASN A 24 -9.45 36.38 1.72
C ASN A 24 -10.12 35.05 2.14
N ALA A 25 -11.39 34.83 1.79
CA ALA A 25 -12.11 33.58 2.05
C ALA A 25 -12.10 32.62 0.83
N HIS A 26 -11.58 33.07 -0.31
CA HIS A 26 -11.76 32.39 -1.59
C HIS A 26 -10.83 31.17 -1.77
N SER A 27 -9.63 31.19 -1.20
CA SER A 27 -8.67 30.08 -1.32
C SER A 27 -9.00 28.87 -0.43
N MET A 28 -9.65 29.07 0.71
CA MET A 28 -10.06 27.96 1.59
C MET A 28 -11.32 27.22 1.09
N ASN A 29 -12.21 27.90 0.37
CA ASN A 29 -13.46 27.31 -0.09
C ASN A 29 -13.32 26.53 -1.40
N GLU A 30 -12.42 26.95 -2.31
CA GLU A 30 -12.18 26.22 -3.57
C GLU A 30 -11.46 24.89 -3.35
N GLU A 31 -10.47 24.82 -2.45
CA GLU A 31 -9.86 23.55 -2.06
C GLU A 31 -10.88 22.61 -1.41
N SER A 32 -11.78 23.13 -0.57
CA SER A 32 -12.79 22.31 0.10
C SER A 32 -13.79 21.71 -0.91
N GLY A 33 -14.32 22.51 -1.84
CA GLY A 33 -15.26 22.05 -2.87
C GLY A 33 -14.64 21.05 -3.85
N PHE A 34 -13.41 21.29 -4.30
CA PHE A 34 -12.69 20.36 -5.17
C PHE A 34 -12.38 19.03 -4.46
N ASN A 35 -11.95 19.07 -3.18
CA ASN A 35 -11.69 17.87 -2.38
C ASN A 35 -12.96 17.06 -2.07
N ILE A 36 -14.11 17.71 -1.91
CA ILE A 36 -15.41 17.02 -1.74
C ILE A 36 -15.82 16.30 -3.03
N VAL A 37 -15.68 16.97 -4.18
CA VAL A 37 -15.99 16.37 -5.49
C VAL A 37 -15.00 15.27 -5.84
N LEU A 38 -13.70 15.45 -5.60
CA LEU A 38 -12.68 14.41 -5.74
C LEU A 38 -12.97 13.25 -4.80
N GLY A 39 -13.27 13.51 -3.52
CA GLY A 39 -13.60 12.48 -2.54
C GLY A 39 -14.82 11.64 -2.93
N PHE A 40 -15.86 12.29 -3.45
CA PHE A 40 -17.06 11.61 -3.96
C PHE A 40 -16.77 10.81 -5.24
N LEU A 41 -15.93 11.34 -6.15
CA LEU A 41 -15.47 10.62 -7.33
C LEU A 41 -14.55 9.44 -6.95
N TYR A 42 -13.71 9.59 -5.93
CA TYR A 42 -12.93 8.50 -5.36
C TYR A 42 -13.87 7.43 -4.79
N GLU A 43 -14.84 7.75 -3.96
CA GLU A 43 -15.76 6.73 -3.43
C GLU A 43 -16.59 6.02 -4.52
N PHE A 44 -16.92 6.71 -5.61
CA PHE A 44 -17.73 6.16 -6.70
C PHE A 44 -16.92 5.39 -7.77
N PHE A 45 -15.62 5.72 -7.95
CA PHE A 45 -14.74 5.12 -8.96
C PHE A 45 -13.58 4.30 -8.38
N LEU A 46 -13.32 4.33 -7.07
CA LEU A 46 -12.27 3.51 -6.47
C LEU A 46 -12.65 2.05 -6.64
N PRO A 47 -11.81 1.26 -7.34
CA PRO A 47 -12.02 -0.17 -7.41
C PRO A 47 -12.09 -0.74 -5.98
N PRO A 48 -12.95 -1.74 -5.69
CA PRO A 48 -13.15 -2.28 -4.34
C PRO A 48 -11.85 -2.56 -3.58
N VAL A 49 -10.81 -3.02 -4.30
CA VAL A 49 -9.47 -3.27 -3.78
C VAL A 49 -8.83 -2.05 -3.11
N VAL A 50 -9.07 -0.83 -3.61
CA VAL A 50 -8.53 0.40 -3.01
C VAL A 50 -9.28 0.76 -1.73
N SER A 51 -10.62 0.57 -1.71
CA SER A 51 -11.39 0.70 -0.46
C SER A 51 -10.86 -0.26 0.60
N ASP A 52 -10.51 -1.49 0.22
CA ASP A 52 -9.97 -2.49 1.13
C ASP A 52 -8.56 -2.16 1.62
N VAL A 53 -7.72 -1.49 0.82
CA VAL A 53 -6.46 -0.89 1.31
C VAL A 53 -6.74 0.06 2.47
N TYR A 54 -7.69 0.99 2.33
CA TYR A 54 -8.01 1.96 3.38
C TYR A 54 -8.61 1.29 4.62
N LYS A 55 -9.47 0.28 4.46
CA LYS A 55 -9.99 -0.50 5.59
C LYS A 55 -8.88 -1.25 6.34
N LEU A 56 -7.90 -1.79 5.61
CA LEU A 56 -6.77 -2.47 6.23
C LEU A 56 -5.83 -1.48 6.93
N ARG A 57 -5.58 -0.31 6.33
CA ARG A 57 -4.83 0.79 6.96
C ARG A 57 -5.48 1.26 8.27
N ALA A 58 -6.79 1.47 8.27
CA ALA A 58 -7.56 1.82 9.46
C ALA A 58 -7.45 0.73 10.54
N TYR A 59 -7.60 -0.54 10.16
CA TYR A 59 -7.39 -1.66 11.08
C TYR A 59 -6.01 -1.65 11.73
N ILE A 60 -4.95 -1.43 10.95
CA ILE A 60 -3.57 -1.35 11.47
C ILE A 60 -3.42 -0.17 12.42
N ALA A 61 -4.00 1.00 12.09
CA ALA A 61 -3.97 2.18 12.95
C ALA A 61 -4.68 1.97 14.30
N ASP A 62 -5.68 1.09 14.35
CA ASP A 62 -6.45 0.78 15.56
C ASP A 62 -5.88 -0.38 16.40
N LEU A 63 -4.81 -1.04 15.93
CA LEU A 63 -4.12 -2.06 16.71
C LEU A 63 -3.50 -1.47 17.99
N PRO A 64 -3.38 -2.25 19.08
CA PRO A 64 -2.70 -1.78 20.28
C PRO A 64 -1.20 -1.55 20.01
N VAL A 65 -0.60 -0.59 20.70
CA VAL A 65 0.84 -0.31 20.60
C VAL A 65 1.66 -1.51 21.08
N GLN A 66 2.80 -1.80 20.43
CA GLN A 66 3.67 -2.96 20.71
C GLN A 66 5.01 -2.60 21.37
N GLU A 67 5.01 -1.68 22.34
CA GLU A 67 6.21 -1.37 23.13
C GLU A 67 6.73 -2.62 23.86
N GLY A 68 8.01 -2.95 23.68
CA GLY A 68 8.64 -4.13 24.31
C GLY A 68 8.15 -5.50 23.80
N SER A 69 7.44 -5.55 22.67
CA SER A 69 6.96 -6.81 22.07
C SER A 69 8.09 -7.76 21.70
N SER A 70 7.89 -9.07 21.91
CA SER A 70 8.82 -10.09 21.44
C SER A 70 8.75 -10.24 19.91
N ARG A 71 9.75 -10.86 19.29
CA ARG A 71 9.69 -11.19 17.85
C ARG A 71 8.45 -12.04 17.53
N GLY A 72 8.09 -12.99 18.38
CA GLY A 72 6.89 -13.82 18.23
C GLY A 72 5.60 -12.98 18.19
N ASP A 73 5.49 -11.96 19.06
CA ASP A 73 4.33 -11.05 19.06
C ASP A 73 4.25 -10.20 17.79
N ARG A 74 5.40 -9.86 17.20
CA ARG A 74 5.48 -9.10 15.95
C ARG A 74 5.12 -9.97 14.74
N LEU A 75 5.52 -11.24 14.73
CA LEU A 75 5.12 -12.23 13.73
C LEU A 75 3.61 -12.53 13.81
N ALA A 76 3.08 -12.77 15.01
CA ALA A 76 1.65 -12.98 15.22
C ALA A 76 0.82 -11.76 14.77
N ARG A 77 1.36 -10.54 14.95
CA ARG A 77 0.74 -9.32 14.41
C ARG A 77 0.74 -9.31 12.89
N LEU A 78 1.83 -9.69 12.24
CA LEU A 78 1.89 -9.78 10.77
C LEU A 78 0.81 -10.74 10.24
N ASP A 79 0.66 -11.90 10.88
CA ASP A 79 -0.38 -12.87 10.51
C ASP A 79 -1.79 -12.32 10.77
N SER A 80 -1.99 -11.54 11.84
CA SER A 80 -3.25 -10.87 12.12
C SER A 80 -3.61 -9.85 11.02
N ILE A 81 -2.64 -9.06 10.55
CA ILE A 81 -2.82 -8.12 9.43
C ILE A 81 -3.17 -8.89 8.15
N TYR A 82 -2.45 -9.97 7.85
CA TYR A 82 -2.73 -10.81 6.68
C TYR A 82 -4.12 -11.46 6.75
N ASN A 83 -4.51 -12.03 7.88
CA ASN A 83 -5.84 -12.62 8.06
C ASN A 83 -6.95 -11.58 7.93
N ARG A 84 -6.72 -10.35 8.42
CA ARG A 84 -7.67 -9.25 8.20
C ARG A 84 -7.81 -8.94 6.71
N ALA A 85 -6.70 -8.92 5.97
CA ALA A 85 -6.71 -8.73 4.53
C ALA A 85 -7.48 -9.85 3.80
N VAL A 86 -7.24 -11.12 4.16
CA VAL A 86 -7.97 -12.29 3.64
C VAL A 86 -9.48 -12.13 3.88
N ALA A 87 -9.87 -11.68 5.07
CA ALA A 87 -11.27 -11.45 5.39
C ALA A 87 -11.90 -10.31 4.58
N LEU A 88 -11.17 -9.21 4.37
CA LEU A 88 -11.64 -8.07 3.56
C LEU A 88 -11.85 -8.45 2.09
N THR A 89 -10.95 -9.26 1.53
CA THR A 89 -10.99 -9.63 0.11
C THR A 89 -11.84 -10.86 -0.17
N GLY A 90 -12.37 -11.53 0.86
CA GLY A 90 -13.13 -12.77 0.73
C GLY A 90 -12.28 -13.95 0.25
N GLY A 91 -11.00 -14.01 0.64
CA GLY A 91 -10.08 -15.09 0.27
C GLY A 91 -9.46 -14.99 -1.12
N ARG A 92 -9.69 -13.88 -1.85
CA ARG A 92 -9.05 -13.63 -3.15
C ARG A 92 -7.58 -13.27 -2.95
N ILE A 93 -6.70 -14.27 -2.98
CA ILE A 93 -5.29 -14.15 -2.58
C ILE A 93 -4.52 -13.07 -3.33
N GLY A 94 -4.71 -12.92 -4.65
CA GLY A 94 -4.07 -11.84 -5.41
C GLY A 94 -4.44 -10.45 -4.86
N GLU A 95 -5.71 -10.22 -4.58
CA GLU A 95 -6.17 -8.97 -3.95
C GLU A 95 -5.66 -8.85 -2.51
N THR A 96 -5.62 -9.95 -1.74
CA THR A 96 -5.07 -9.97 -0.38
C THR A 96 -3.63 -9.48 -0.36
N LEU A 97 -2.78 -10.04 -1.22
CA LEU A 97 -1.36 -9.70 -1.31
C LEU A 97 -1.17 -8.26 -1.79
N PHE A 98 -1.98 -7.83 -2.77
CA PHE A 98 -2.00 -6.45 -3.22
C PHE A 98 -2.33 -5.49 -2.07
N ILE A 99 -3.44 -5.70 -1.36
CA ILE A 99 -3.83 -4.77 -0.29
C ILE A 99 -2.84 -4.80 0.87
N CYS A 100 -2.24 -5.94 1.21
CA CYS A 100 -1.17 -6.02 2.20
C CYS A 100 0.06 -5.20 1.80
N SER A 101 0.46 -5.26 0.53
CA SER A 101 1.57 -4.47 0.01
C SER A 101 1.32 -2.97 0.17
N PHE A 102 0.17 -2.49 -0.32
CA PHE A 102 -0.16 -1.05 -0.28
C PHE A 102 -0.55 -0.54 1.11
N ALA A 103 -1.18 -1.36 1.96
CA ALA A 103 -1.55 -0.97 3.31
C ALA A 103 -0.35 -0.90 4.26
N THR A 104 0.77 -1.53 3.93
CA THR A 104 2.01 -1.51 4.73
C THR A 104 3.01 -0.46 4.26
N LEU A 105 2.75 0.28 3.17
CA LEU A 105 3.65 1.33 2.67
C LEU A 105 3.95 2.40 3.75
N PRO A 106 5.22 2.66 4.08
CA PRO A 106 5.61 3.60 5.13
C PRO A 106 5.69 5.05 4.63
N TYR A 107 5.04 5.38 3.51
CA TYR A 107 5.13 6.69 2.85
C TYR A 107 3.77 7.36 2.76
N HIS A 108 3.71 8.66 3.09
CA HIS A 108 2.53 9.48 2.88
C HIS A 108 2.50 10.03 1.44
N THR A 109 3.67 10.43 0.94
CA THR A 109 3.94 10.85 -0.44
C THR A 109 5.23 10.20 -0.95
N PHE A 110 5.39 10.11 -2.27
CA PHE A 110 6.69 9.81 -2.87
C PHE A 110 6.90 10.63 -4.14
N ASP A 111 8.16 10.95 -4.44
CA ASP A 111 8.52 11.64 -5.67
C ASP A 111 8.65 10.65 -6.84
N ALA A 112 7.79 10.75 -7.85
CA ALA A 112 7.84 9.92 -9.06
C ALA A 112 8.51 10.70 -10.19
N VAL A 113 9.43 10.04 -10.91
CA VAL A 113 10.00 10.61 -12.14
C VAL A 113 9.13 10.20 -13.32
N VAL A 114 8.57 11.17 -14.03
CA VAL A 114 7.80 10.91 -15.26
C VAL A 114 8.77 10.51 -16.37
N PRO A 115 8.65 9.28 -16.93
CA PRO A 115 9.49 8.86 -18.04
C PRO A 115 9.35 9.82 -19.24
N LEU A 116 10.39 9.94 -20.06
CA LEU A 116 10.51 10.82 -21.25
C LEU A 116 10.80 12.30 -20.96
N PHE A 117 10.32 12.86 -19.85
CA PHE A 117 10.49 14.30 -19.56
C PHE A 117 11.39 14.59 -18.35
N GLY A 118 11.65 13.58 -17.50
CA GLY A 118 12.48 13.73 -16.30
C GLY A 118 11.85 14.63 -15.24
N TRP A 119 10.56 14.93 -15.33
CA TRP A 119 9.85 15.72 -14.33
C TRP A 119 9.64 14.91 -13.06
N VAL A 120 9.93 15.52 -11.92
CA VAL A 120 9.62 14.96 -10.62
C VAL A 120 8.23 15.46 -10.22
N ILE A 121 7.30 14.53 -10.01
CA ILE A 121 5.97 14.81 -9.46
C ILE A 121 5.86 14.19 -8.07
N THR A 122 5.35 14.92 -7.09
CA THR A 122 5.05 14.34 -5.77
C THR A 122 3.70 13.65 -5.83
N VAL A 123 3.70 12.32 -5.70
CA VAL A 123 2.50 11.49 -5.73
C VAL A 123 2.02 11.23 -4.31
N PRO A 124 0.79 11.63 -3.94
CA PRO A 124 0.20 11.25 -2.68
C PRO A 124 -0.17 9.75 -2.71
N VAL A 125 0.34 8.99 -1.75
CA VAL A 125 0.12 7.53 -1.62
C VAL A 125 -0.94 7.23 -0.55
N SER A 126 -1.26 8.24 0.25
CA SER A 126 -2.26 8.14 1.29
C SER A 126 -3.09 9.41 1.39
N SER A 127 -4.41 9.24 1.46
CA SER A 127 -5.34 10.27 1.88
C SER A 127 -5.57 10.25 3.41
N GLU A 128 -4.82 9.44 4.17
CA GLU A 128 -4.89 9.44 5.63
C GLU A 128 -4.50 10.81 6.20
N SER A 129 -5.15 11.21 7.29
CA SER A 129 -4.63 12.31 8.10
C SER A 129 -3.24 11.95 8.62
N HIS A 130 -2.39 12.96 8.84
CA HIS A 130 -1.05 12.74 9.39
C HIS A 130 -1.07 11.93 10.69
N GLU A 131 -2.09 12.15 11.53
CA GLU A 131 -2.28 11.43 12.78
C GLU A 131 -2.62 9.95 12.55
N ALA A 132 -3.55 9.66 11.64
CA ALA A 132 -3.92 8.28 11.28
C ALA A 132 -2.74 7.54 10.64
N PHE A 133 -2.00 8.20 9.74
CA PHE A 133 -0.79 7.68 9.14
C PHE A 133 0.28 7.36 10.19
N ALA A 134 0.53 8.27 11.13
CA ALA A 134 1.51 8.07 12.20
C ALA A 134 1.15 6.89 13.10
N ARG A 135 -0.14 6.74 13.46
CA ARG A 135 -0.62 5.57 14.22
C ARG A 135 -0.44 4.28 13.45
N ARG A 136 -0.82 4.25 12.17
CA ARG A 136 -0.62 3.08 11.29
C ARG A 136 0.84 2.69 11.26
N LEU A 137 1.73 3.64 10.97
CA LEU A 137 3.17 3.38 10.89
C LEU A 137 3.73 2.89 12.21
N ALA A 138 3.32 3.47 13.34
CA ALA A 138 3.74 3.03 14.67
C ALA A 138 3.34 1.57 14.94
N ASN A 139 2.15 1.17 14.48
CA ASN A 139 1.56 -0.15 14.74
C ASN A 139 1.97 -1.26 13.76
N LEU A 140 2.63 -0.93 12.64
CA LEU A 140 3.22 -1.94 11.76
C LEU A 140 4.32 -2.73 12.50
N PRO A 141 4.37 -4.06 12.35
CA PRO A 141 5.44 -4.86 12.94
C PRO A 141 6.78 -4.56 12.24
N GLY A 142 7.83 -4.36 13.02
CA GLY A 142 9.21 -4.21 12.53
C GLY A 142 10.16 -5.21 13.23
N GLY A 143 11.46 -5.10 12.96
CA GLY A 143 12.48 -6.07 13.36
C GLY A 143 12.17 -7.49 12.87
N LEU A 144 11.61 -7.62 11.66
CA LEU A 144 11.20 -8.89 11.08
C LEU A 144 12.23 -9.49 10.12
N PHE A 145 12.97 -8.66 9.39
CA PHE A 145 13.86 -9.06 8.29
C PHE A 145 15.35 -8.90 8.63
N THR A 146 15.68 -8.18 9.71
CA THR A 146 17.07 -8.03 10.15
C THR A 146 17.27 -8.51 11.59
N ASN A 147 18.44 -9.08 11.87
CA ASN A 147 18.85 -9.48 13.22
C ASN A 147 19.20 -8.27 14.12
N LYS A 148 19.09 -7.04 13.59
CA LYS A 148 19.26 -5.82 14.38
C LYS A 148 17.88 -5.45 14.91
N GLU A 149 17.77 -5.23 16.22
CA GLU A 149 16.58 -4.63 16.82
C GLU A 149 16.43 -3.20 16.28
N SER A 150 15.82 -3.12 15.11
CA SER A 150 15.63 -1.91 14.36
C SER A 150 14.15 -1.87 14.03
N THR A 151 13.45 -0.91 14.63
CA THR A 151 12.10 -0.51 14.24
C THR A 151 12.01 0.02 12.80
N LEU A 152 13.13 0.01 12.07
CA LEU A 152 13.34 0.63 10.78
C LEU A 152 13.08 -0.29 9.58
N ASP A 153 12.81 -1.59 9.75
CA ASP A 153 12.57 -2.50 8.61
C ASP A 153 11.08 -2.65 8.23
N LYS A 154 10.22 -1.74 8.71
CA LYS A 154 8.78 -1.72 8.35
C LYS A 154 8.57 -1.47 6.85
N ASP A 155 9.51 -0.75 6.23
CA ASP A 155 9.59 -0.54 4.79
C ASP A 155 9.80 -1.83 3.99
N LYS A 156 10.24 -2.93 4.63
CA LYS A 156 10.39 -4.24 4.00
C LYS A 156 9.07 -5.03 3.89
N LEU A 157 8.03 -4.66 4.64
CA LEU A 157 6.71 -5.31 4.54
C LEU A 157 6.09 -5.15 3.13
N PRO A 158 6.07 -3.95 2.52
CA PRO A 158 5.68 -3.79 1.13
C PRO A 158 6.48 -4.68 0.17
N HIS A 159 7.79 -4.81 0.38
CA HIS A 159 8.68 -5.62 -0.46
C HIS A 159 8.30 -7.11 -0.39
N PHE A 160 8.08 -7.62 0.82
CA PHE A 160 7.62 -8.99 1.04
C PHE A 160 6.26 -9.27 0.38
N PHE A 161 5.24 -8.46 0.68
CA PHE A 161 3.90 -8.70 0.13
C PHE A 161 3.81 -8.38 -1.37
N GLY A 162 4.56 -7.40 -1.84
CA GLY A 162 4.66 -7.04 -3.25
C GLY A 162 5.31 -8.13 -4.09
N SER A 163 6.43 -8.67 -3.62
CA SER A 163 7.09 -9.80 -4.28
C SER A 163 6.19 -11.04 -4.28
N ALA A 164 5.49 -11.31 -3.17
CA ALA A 164 4.49 -12.38 -3.12
C ALA A 164 3.34 -12.16 -4.12
N TYR A 165 2.83 -10.92 -4.22
CA TYR A 165 1.78 -10.54 -5.16
C TYR A 165 2.22 -10.75 -6.61
N LEU A 166 3.39 -10.24 -6.98
CA LEU A 166 3.94 -10.38 -8.34
C LEU A 166 4.12 -11.85 -8.68
N GLU A 167 4.74 -12.66 -7.81
CA GLU A 167 4.88 -14.10 -8.02
C GLU A 167 3.52 -14.78 -8.20
N TYR A 168 2.53 -14.44 -7.37
CA TYR A 168 1.20 -15.05 -7.40
C TYR A 168 0.41 -14.72 -8.68
N ILE A 169 0.48 -13.48 -9.18
CA ILE A 169 -0.28 -13.06 -10.36
C ILE A 169 0.41 -13.40 -11.68
N VAL A 170 1.75 -13.35 -11.71
CA VAL A 170 2.52 -13.54 -12.94
C VAL A 170 2.51 -15.00 -13.36
N GLN A 171 2.44 -15.94 -12.40
CA GLN A 171 2.29 -17.40 -12.61
C GLN A 171 3.28 -18.04 -13.60
N THR A 172 4.30 -17.29 -14.02
CA THR A 172 5.22 -17.63 -15.09
C THR A 172 6.62 -17.32 -14.58
N PRO A 173 7.66 -18.13 -14.85
CA PRO A 173 9.02 -17.74 -14.51
C PRO A 173 9.30 -16.35 -15.09
N ILE A 174 9.84 -15.45 -14.27
CA ILE A 174 10.26 -14.07 -14.64
C ILE A 174 11.02 -14.03 -15.98
N ALA A 175 11.62 -15.14 -16.41
CA ALA A 175 12.22 -15.35 -17.72
C ALA A 175 11.29 -15.14 -18.94
N VAL A 176 9.97 -15.35 -18.85
CA VAL A 176 9.03 -15.24 -19.99
C VAL A 176 8.53 -13.82 -20.22
N MET A 177 8.44 -12.99 -19.17
CA MET A 177 8.08 -11.56 -19.28
C MET A 177 9.26 -10.68 -19.72
N GLY A 178 10.43 -11.27 -19.96
CA GLY A 178 11.66 -10.50 -20.02
C GLY A 178 12.02 -10.04 -18.62
N ILE A 179 13.21 -10.43 -18.16
CA ILE A 179 13.73 -10.07 -16.84
C ILE A 179 13.69 -8.54 -16.64
N GLY A 180 13.80 -7.74 -17.72
CA GLY A 180 13.72 -6.28 -17.68
C GLY A 180 12.36 -5.71 -17.25
N GLU A 181 11.23 -6.12 -17.86
CA GLU A 181 9.91 -5.51 -17.55
C GLU A 181 9.41 -5.87 -16.15
N ALA A 182 9.64 -7.10 -15.70
CA ALA A 182 9.29 -7.52 -14.34
C ALA A 182 10.16 -6.84 -13.28
N VAL A 183 11.46 -6.64 -13.58
CA VAL A 183 12.38 -5.87 -12.73
C VAL A 183 11.98 -4.40 -12.74
N GLU A 184 11.69 -3.79 -13.88
CA GLU A 184 11.26 -2.38 -13.96
C GLU A 184 9.95 -2.12 -13.21
N ILE A 185 8.96 -3.02 -13.28
CA ILE A 185 7.73 -2.93 -12.49
C ILE A 185 8.05 -3.05 -10.99
N GLY A 186 8.97 -3.95 -10.61
CA GLY A 186 9.46 -4.08 -9.24
C GLY A 186 10.21 -2.84 -8.75
N GLU A 187 11.17 -2.32 -9.53
CA GLU A 187 11.98 -1.13 -9.21
C GLU A 187 11.13 0.14 -9.19
N THR A 188 10.10 0.23 -10.05
CA THR A 188 9.16 1.37 -10.08
C THR A 188 8.20 1.35 -8.88
N ILE A 189 7.69 0.18 -8.50
CA ILE A 189 6.79 0.05 -7.34
C ILE A 189 7.57 0.19 -6.03
N PHE A 190 8.80 -0.32 -5.95
CA PHE A 190 9.59 -0.37 -4.72
C PHE A 190 10.74 0.64 -4.66
N LYS A 191 10.87 1.53 -5.65
CA LYS A 191 11.96 2.52 -5.74
C LYS A 191 13.31 1.93 -5.35
N LEU A 192 13.70 0.84 -6.03
CA LEU A 192 15.03 0.23 -5.89
C LEU A 192 16.09 1.14 -6.56
N GLU A 193 16.18 2.40 -6.14
CA GLU A 193 17.25 3.31 -6.54
C GLU A 193 18.46 3.08 -5.61
N GLY A 194 19.46 2.35 -6.11
CA GLY A 194 20.86 2.73 -5.93
C GLY A 194 21.65 2.22 -4.72
N ALA A 195 21.08 1.42 -3.80
CA ALA A 195 21.86 0.77 -2.75
C ALA A 195 21.48 -0.71 -2.58
N TYR A 196 22.48 -1.58 -2.61
CA TYR A 196 22.33 -3.02 -2.35
C TYR A 196 22.00 -3.24 -0.87
N ASP A 197 20.72 -3.12 -0.48
CA ASP A 197 20.26 -3.45 0.86
C ASP A 197 19.93 -4.95 0.95
N ALA A 198 20.75 -5.69 1.69
CA ALA A 198 20.56 -7.12 1.91
C ALA A 198 19.20 -7.44 2.55
N ALA A 199 18.62 -6.51 3.32
CA ALA A 199 17.31 -6.70 3.94
C ALA A 199 16.16 -6.61 2.92
N ASP A 200 16.26 -5.73 1.91
CA ASP A 200 15.30 -5.68 0.80
C ASP A 200 15.32 -6.97 -0.02
N ILE A 201 16.53 -7.49 -0.29
CA ILE A 201 16.72 -8.74 -1.02
C ILE A 201 16.11 -9.92 -0.25
N ASP A 202 16.37 -10.01 1.06
CA ASP A 202 15.80 -11.05 1.91
C ASP A 202 14.27 -10.98 1.97
N ALA A 203 13.71 -9.77 2.17
CA ALA A 203 12.27 -9.55 2.16
C ALA A 203 11.62 -9.96 0.84
N ASN A 204 12.21 -9.57 -0.29
CA ASN A 204 11.74 -9.96 -1.62
C ASN A 204 11.80 -11.48 -1.81
N SER A 205 12.92 -12.11 -1.48
CA SER A 205 13.12 -13.56 -1.60
C SER A 205 12.09 -14.34 -0.81
N ARG A 206 11.88 -13.99 0.46
CA ARG A 206 10.85 -14.62 1.32
C ARG A 206 9.44 -14.37 0.81
N GLY A 207 9.18 -13.17 0.25
CA GLY A 207 7.92 -12.85 -0.41
C GLY A 207 7.64 -13.77 -1.60
N VAL A 208 8.62 -13.99 -2.46
CA VAL A 208 8.53 -14.94 -3.59
C VAL A 208 8.23 -16.36 -3.08
N GLU A 209 8.92 -16.83 -2.05
CA GLU A 209 8.66 -18.16 -1.47
C GLU A 209 7.24 -18.29 -0.92
N PHE A 210 6.74 -17.27 -0.23
CA PHE A 210 5.37 -17.20 0.26
C PHE A 210 4.35 -17.22 -0.88
N GLY A 211 4.56 -16.40 -1.92
CA GLY A 211 3.74 -16.36 -3.13
C GLY A 211 3.65 -17.72 -3.83
N LYS A 212 4.79 -18.42 -3.98
CA LYS A 212 4.83 -19.79 -4.53
C LYS A 212 4.06 -20.80 -3.71
N ALA A 213 4.16 -20.73 -2.38
CA ALA A 213 3.44 -21.62 -1.50
C ALA A 213 1.91 -21.43 -1.59
N LEU A 214 1.46 -20.18 -1.63
CA LEU A 214 0.05 -19.83 -1.84
C LEU A 214 -0.44 -20.28 -3.22
N LEU A 215 0.36 -20.08 -4.28
CA LEU A 215 0.03 -20.52 -5.64
C LEU A 215 -0.10 -22.05 -5.73
N ALA A 216 0.72 -22.78 -4.98
CA ALA A 216 0.62 -24.24 -4.85
C ALA A 216 -0.57 -24.71 -3.98
N GLY A 217 -1.44 -23.80 -3.53
CA GLY A 217 -2.62 -24.12 -2.73
C GLY A 217 -2.31 -24.50 -1.28
N LYS A 218 -1.12 -24.16 -0.77
CA LYS A 218 -0.77 -24.43 0.64
C LYS A 218 -1.48 -23.44 1.56
N ASN A 219 -1.94 -23.94 2.71
CA ASN A 219 -2.43 -23.11 3.80
C ASN A 219 -1.25 -22.68 4.67
N VAL A 220 -0.66 -21.52 4.37
CA VAL A 220 0.53 -20.97 5.03
C VAL A 220 0.30 -19.52 5.45
N MET A 221 1.03 -19.08 6.46
CA MET A 221 1.01 -17.71 6.98
C MET A 221 2.30 -16.96 6.61
N PRO A 222 2.30 -15.61 6.59
CA PRO A 222 3.51 -14.84 6.39
C PRO A 222 4.64 -15.21 7.37
N SER A 223 4.31 -15.42 8.65
CA SER A 223 5.27 -15.79 9.68
C SER A 223 6.07 -17.06 9.37
N ASP A 224 5.47 -18.05 8.70
CA ASP A 224 6.14 -19.30 8.30
C ASP A 224 7.41 -19.06 7.47
N PHE A 225 7.47 -17.94 6.75
CA PHE A 225 8.59 -17.55 5.88
C PHE A 225 9.57 -16.60 6.57
N LEU A 226 9.17 -16.02 7.71
CA LEU A 226 10.00 -15.10 8.49
C LEU A 226 10.58 -15.76 9.76
N GLU A 227 10.05 -16.90 10.20
CA GLU A 227 10.58 -17.66 11.36
C GLU A 227 11.89 -18.38 11.07
N ARG A 228 12.25 -18.60 9.80
CA ARG A 228 13.50 -19.29 9.45
C ARG A 228 14.72 -18.44 9.81
N ASN A 229 15.32 -18.78 10.95
CA ASN A 229 16.71 -18.47 11.30
C ASN A 229 17.67 -19.23 10.38
N GLY A 230 18.65 -18.52 9.81
CA GLY A 230 19.77 -19.07 9.07
C GLY A 230 20.26 -18.01 8.10
N TYR A 231 21.35 -17.30 8.38
CA TYR A 231 22.67 -17.83 8.75
C TYR A 231 23.26 -17.20 10.02
#